data_AF-A0A937B0G9-F1
#
_entry.id   AF-A0A937B0G9-F1
#
_cell.length_a   1.000
_cell.length_b   1.000
_cell.length_c   1.000
_cell.angle_alpha   90.00
_cell.angle_beta   90.00
_cell.angle_gamma   90.00
#
_symmetry.space_group_name_H-M   'P 1'
#
loop_
_entity.id
_entity.type
_entity.pdbx_description
1 polymer ?
#
loop_
_entity_poly.entity_id
_entity_poly.type
_entity_poly.pdbx_seq_one_letter_code
_entity_poly.pdbx_strand_id
1 'polypeptide(L)' 'MIETSTIATVKGGAEMREVIAFLGDHGFALVDIVGLRRRPLDDATAQLDLLFVPDDSGPRADRRWTASA' A
#
# COMPACT_ATOMS: atom_id res chain seq x y z
N MET A 1 -2.86 8.93 -7.70
CA MET A 1 -1.91 7.80 -7.86
C MET A 1 -0.59 8.26 -7.28
N ILE A 2 -0.17 7.65 -6.16
CA ILE A 2 1.14 7.94 -5.55
C ILE A 2 2.05 6.80 -5.97
N GLU A 3 3.10 7.11 -6.73
CA GLU A 3 4.11 6.13 -7.13
C GLU A 3 5.29 6.27 -6.17
N THR A 4 5.51 5.25 -5.36
CA THR A 4 6.70 5.15 -4.51
C THR A 4 7.28 3.76 -4.70
N SER A 5 8.60 3.71 -4.72
CA SER A 5 9.35 2.50 -5.03
C SER A 5 9.72 1.78 -3.75
N THR A 6 9.73 0.44 -3.77
CA THR A 6 10.25 -0.37 -2.66
C THR A 6 11.77 -0.39 -2.60
N ILE A 7 12.41 0.27 -3.56
CA ILE A 7 13.85 0.49 -3.65
C ILE A 7 14.10 2.00 -3.84
N ALA A 8 15.21 2.52 -3.32
CA ALA A 8 15.56 3.94 -3.42
C ALA A 8 15.98 4.34 -4.85
N THR A 9 15.06 4.29 -5.81
CA THR A 9 15.28 4.67 -7.21
C THR A 9 15.23 6.18 -7.40
N VAL A 10 14.53 6.90 -6.52
CA VAL A 10 14.39 8.36 -6.57
C VAL A 10 15.04 8.97 -5.33
N LYS A 11 16.18 9.64 -5.52
CA LYS A 11 16.89 10.32 -4.43
C LYS A 11 16.01 11.44 -3.85
N GLY A 12 15.69 11.34 -2.55
CA GLY A 12 14.83 12.31 -1.85
C GLY A 12 13.34 12.18 -2.15
N GLY A 13 12.91 11.10 -2.84
CA GLY A 13 11.51 10.75 -2.96
C GLY A 13 10.93 10.23 -1.63
N ALA A 14 9.61 10.29 -1.47
CA ALA A 14 8.94 9.72 -0.32
C ALA A 14 9.08 8.20 -0.32
N GLU A 15 9.56 7.64 0.79
CA GLU A 15 9.71 6.19 0.94
C GLU A 15 8.33 5.54 1.17
N MET A 16 8.17 4.28 0.78
CA MET A 16 6.89 3.55 0.95
C MET A 16 6.36 3.61 2.38
N ARG A 17 7.25 3.50 3.38
CA ARG A 17 6.88 3.60 4.81
C ARG A 17 6.28 4.97 5.16
N GLU A 18 6.77 6.04 4.53
CA GLU A 18 6.35 7.42 4.80
C GLU A 18 4.99 7.68 4.18
N VAL A 19 4.75 7.17 2.98
CA VAL A 19 3.44 7.23 2.32
C VAL A 19 2.38 6.45 3.13
N ILE A 20 2.69 5.23 3.57
CA ILE A 20 1.78 4.42 4.38
C ILE A 20 1.46 5.13 5.70
N ALA A 21 2.50 5.62 6.40
CA ALA A 21 2.32 6.33 7.67
C ALA A 21 1.48 7.60 7.49
N PHE A 22 1.82 8.44 6.49
CA PHE A 22 1.08 9.65 6.20
C PHE A 22 -0.40 9.37 5.91
N LEU A 23 -0.71 8.40 5.05
CA LEU A 23 -2.10 8.07 4.74
C LEU A 23 -2.85 7.51 5.96
N GLY A 24 -2.20 6.67 6.76
CA GLY A 24 -2.75 6.16 8.02
C GLY A 24 -3.09 7.28 9.00
N ASP A 25 -2.16 8.22 9.22
CA ASP A 25 -2.33 9.37 10.10
C ASP A 25 -3.44 10.32 9.62
N HIS A 26 -3.83 10.24 8.34
CA HIS A 26 -4.88 11.06 7.72
C HIS A 26 -6.18 10.29 7.47
N GLY A 27 -6.41 9.17 8.18
CA GLY A 27 -7.69 8.47 8.16
C GLY A 27 -7.92 7.60 6.93
N PHE A 28 -6.85 7.16 6.25
CA PHE A 28 -6.92 6.19 5.18
C PHE A 28 -6.37 4.84 5.61
N ALA A 29 -6.98 3.78 5.11
CA ALA A 29 -6.59 2.41 5.36
C ALA A 29 -6.12 1.73 4.06
N LEU A 30 -5.00 1.01 4.14
CA LEU A 30 -4.59 0.09 3.09
C LEU A 30 -5.54 -1.12 3.08
N VAL A 31 -6.16 -1.40 1.94
CA VAL A 31 -7.12 -2.51 1.80
C VAL A 31 -6.73 -3.53 0.74
N ASP A 32 -5.86 -3.19 -0.21
CA ASP A 32 -5.43 -4.14 -1.23
C ASP A 32 -4.08 -3.79 -1.87
N ILE A 33 -3.45 -4.80 -2.48
CA ILE A 33 -2.30 -4.68 -3.38
C ILE A 33 -2.82 -4.98 -4.79
N VAL A 34 -3.04 -3.93 -5.58
CA VAL A 34 -3.65 -4.08 -6.92
C VAL A 34 -2.62 -4.36 -8.01
N GLY A 35 -1.34 -4.21 -7.70
CA GLY A 35 -0.25 -4.42 -8.65
C GLY A 35 1.10 -4.63 -7.98
N LEU A 36 1.95 -5.41 -8.63
CA LEU A 36 3.34 -5.66 -8.23
C LEU A 36 4.21 -5.81 -9.46
N ARG A 37 5.42 -5.24 -9.42
CA ARG A 37 6.47 -5.53 -10.41
C ARG A 37 7.74 -6.05 -9.74
N ARG A 38 8.35 -7.07 -10.33
CA ARG A 38 9.65 -7.63 -9.93
C ARG A 38 10.77 -7.09 -10.81
N ARG A 39 11.97 -6.95 -10.24
CA ARG A 39 13.17 -6.59 -11.01
C ARG A 39 13.78 -7.83 -11.67
N PRO A 40 14.22 -7.74 -12.94
CA PRO A 40 14.54 -8.93 -13.74
C PRO A 40 15.82 -9.67 -13.32
N LEU A 41 16.72 -9.02 -12.55
CA LEU A 41 18.05 -9.57 -12.27
C LEU A 41 18.12 -10.46 -11.03
N ASP A 42 17.21 -10.28 -10.06
CA ASP A 42 17.19 -11.06 -8.81
C ASP A 42 15.76 -11.27 -8.26
N ASP A 43 14.75 -10.95 -9.08
CA ASP A 43 13.34 -11.12 -8.79
C ASP A 43 12.82 -10.41 -7.53
N ALA A 44 13.53 -9.42 -6.97
CA ALA A 44 12.97 -8.67 -5.85
C ALA A 44 11.86 -7.69 -6.28
N THR A 45 10.98 -7.32 -5.36
CA THR A 45 9.94 -6.31 -5.60
C THR A 45 10.56 -4.95 -5.94
N ALA A 46 10.19 -4.42 -7.09
CA ALA A 46 10.61 -3.10 -7.58
C ALA A 46 9.54 -2.03 -7.31
N GLN A 47 8.27 -2.40 -7.45
CA GLN A 47 7.14 -1.49 -7.28
C GLN A 47 5.93 -2.25 -6.72
N LEU A 48 5.14 -1.55 -5.91
CA LEU A 48 3.84 -1.98 -5.42
C LEU A 48 2.82 -0.88 -5.73
N ASP A 49 1.67 -1.29 -6.26
CA ASP A 49 0.52 -0.43 -6.42
C ASP A 49 -0.49 -0.77 -5.30
N LEU A 50 -0.68 0.17 -4.38
CA LEU A 50 -1.46 -0.01 -3.16
C LEU A 50 -2.80 0.73 -3.25
N LEU A 51 -3.87 0.08 -2.81
CA LEU A 51 -5.20 0.69 -2.73
C LEU A 51 -5.50 1.12 -1.29
N PHE A 52 -5.68 2.42 -1.11
CA PHE A 52 -6.16 3.02 0.13
C PHE A 52 -7.60 3.51 -0.01
N VAL A 53 -8.36 3.40 1.06
CA VAL A 53 -9.74 3.91 1.17
C VAL A 53 -9.88 4.69 2.48
N PRO A 54 -10.87 5.59 2.62
CA PRO A 54 -11.22 6.15 3.93
C PRO A 54 -11.42 5.03 4.95
N ASP A 55 -10.95 5.23 6.18
CA ASP A 55 -11.00 4.25 7.26
C ASP A 55 -12.44 3.71 7.47
N ASP A 56 -13.41 4.62 7.41
CA ASP A 56 -14.84 4.40 7.60
C ASP A 56 -15.58 3.87 6.36
N SER A 57 -14.85 3.51 5.30
CA SER A 57 -15.46 3.04 4.06
C SER A 57 -16.06 1.63 4.17
N GLY A 58 -17.08 1.36 3.33
CA GLY A 58 -17.79 0.08 3.27
C GLY A 58 -16.91 -1.18 3.20
N PRO A 59 -15.83 -1.22 2.40
CA PRO A 59 -14.93 -2.39 2.34
C PRO A 59 -14.29 -2.76 3.69
N ARG A 60 -14.02 -1.78 4.57
CA ARG A 60 -13.49 -2.01 5.92
C ARG A 60 -14.57 -2.44 6.90
N ALA A 61 -15.81 -2.01 6.67
CA ALA A 61 -16.96 -2.36 7.50
C ALA A 61 -17.51 -3.76 7.21
N ASP A 62 -17.14 -4.39 6.09
CA ASP A 62 -17.59 -5.73 5.72
C ASP A 62 -16.96 -6.81 6.61
N ARG A 63 -17.78 -7.42 7.45
CA ARG A 63 -17.36 -8.48 8.39
C ARG A 63 -17.76 -9.89 7.95
N ARG A 64 -18.20 -10.09 6.71
CA ARG A 64 -18.61 -11.43 6.21
C ARG A 64 -17.52 -12.49 6.29
N TRP A 65 -16.25 -12.07 6.37
CA TRP A 65 -15.07 -12.94 6.48
C TRP A 65 -14.44 -12.93 7.88
N THR A 66 -15.12 -12.37 8.89
CA THR A 66 -14.63 -12.44 10.27
C THR A 66 -14.73 -13.88 10.76
N ALA A 67 -13.59 -14.54 10.95
CA ALA A 67 -13.56 -15.85 11.60
C ALA A 67 -14.09 -15.70 13.04
N SER A 68 -15.04 -16.56 13.42
CA SER A 68 -15.45 -16.67 14.83
C SER A 68 -14.33 -17.34 15.60
N ALA A 69 -13.94 -16.77 16.74
CA ALA A 69 -12.93 -17.30 17.65
C ALA A 69 -13.35 -18.63 18.29
#